data_AF-A0A143YM39-F1
#
_entry.id   AF-A0A143YM39-F1
#
_cell.length_a   1.000
_cell.length_b   1.000
_cell.length_c   1.000
_cell.angle_alpha   90.00
_cell.angle_beta   90.00
_cell.angle_gamma   90.00
#
_symmetry.space_group_name_H-M   'P 1'
#
loop_
_entity.id
_entity.type
_entity.pdbx_description
1 polymer ?
#
loop_
_entity_poly.entity_id
_entity_poly.type
_entity_poly.pdbx_seq_one_letter_code
_entity_poly.pdbx_strand_id
1 'polypeptide(L)'
;MNNQQGATRIQGIIVPLLSVILGLVIGAIVMWSFGYDAIAGYSAMLKGAFGSPFYIGELLREATPLILVALGFAVANTAGFFNIGVAGQTLFGWLASVSVAQILPDLPKMILLPLCILAGVAAGAIWAGIAGVLRAYFNTSEVIVTIMLNHTALYINNHIVRNVLTDSGDSTARITENASLRVPFLSELTRNSTLHAGIFIALIMIAVVWVLMKKTTYGFEFRSVGLNPDAADYAGMNAKKNIILAMLISGGLAGLGGAMEGLGNFQNMFVQGAMPAVGFDGMAVALLGIGSPIGILFAALLFSTLKIGGTSMPLMSGVPVEIVDIVIASIIFFVGASYIIRLMVNKLPKVNKKEVA
;
A
#
# COMPACT_ATOMS: atom_id res chain seq x y z
N MET A 1 2.54 -4.31 36.20
CA MET A 1 1.92 -4.56 34.88
C MET A 1 1.83 -3.31 33.99
N ASN A 2 1.72 -2.08 34.52
CA ASN A 2 1.69 -0.86 33.70
C ASN A 2 3.04 -0.50 32.99
N ASN A 3 4.19 -0.87 33.56
CA ASN A 3 5.49 -0.53 32.96
C ASN A 3 5.87 -1.36 31.71
N GLN A 4 5.28 -2.54 31.50
CA GLN A 4 5.56 -3.37 30.32
C GLN A 4 4.75 -2.94 29.08
N GLN A 5 3.56 -2.35 29.27
CA GLN A 5 2.75 -1.80 28.19
C GLN A 5 3.29 -0.45 27.66
N GLY A 6 3.89 0.37 28.52
CA GLY A 6 4.57 1.61 28.12
C GLY A 6 5.84 1.36 27.31
N ALA A 7 6.67 0.40 27.73
CA ALA A 7 7.88 0.00 27.02
C ALA A 7 7.59 -0.57 25.61
N THR A 8 6.50 -1.32 25.45
CA THR A 8 6.07 -1.87 24.15
C THR A 8 5.51 -0.81 23.21
N ARG A 9 4.80 0.21 23.71
CA ARG A 9 4.33 1.36 22.89
C ARG A 9 5.46 2.28 22.45
N ILE A 10 6.40 2.60 23.34
CA ILE A 10 7.58 3.42 23.02
C ILE A 10 8.45 2.72 21.98
N GLN A 11 8.70 1.41 22.16
CA GLN A 11 9.37 0.60 21.15
C GLN A 11 8.59 0.51 19.83
N GLY A 12 7.26 0.66 19.86
CA GLY A 12 6.42 0.68 18.67
C GLY A 12 6.62 1.91 17.78
N ILE A 13 6.97 3.07 18.34
CA ILE A 13 7.16 4.30 17.56
C ILE A 13 8.64 4.52 17.23
N ILE A 14 9.52 4.22 18.18
CA ILE A 14 10.96 4.43 18.02
C ILE A 14 11.53 3.60 16.86
N VAL A 15 11.08 2.35 16.70
CA VAL A 15 11.61 1.46 15.67
C VAL A 15 11.34 1.99 14.25
N PRO A 16 10.08 2.28 13.86
CA PRO A 16 9.79 2.94 12.58
C PRO A 16 10.59 4.23 12.36
N LEU A 17 10.66 5.09 13.38
CA LEU A 17 11.36 6.37 13.27
C LEU A 17 12.87 6.18 13.03
N LEU A 18 13.50 5.25 13.77
CA LEU A 18 14.90 4.90 13.56
C LEU A 18 15.14 4.28 12.19
N SER A 19 14.25 3.42 11.70
CA SER A 19 14.36 2.85 10.35
C SER A 19 14.33 3.93 9.27
N VAL A 20 13.48 4.95 9.44
CA VAL A 20 13.42 6.12 8.53
C VAL A 20 14.72 6.92 8.58
N ILE A 21 15.21 7.23 9.78
CA ILE A 21 16.46 7.98 9.95
C ILE A 21 17.64 7.20 9.34
N LEU A 22 17.76 5.91 9.62
CA LEU A 22 18.82 5.07 9.07
C LEU A 22 18.73 4.95 7.54
N GLY A 23 17.52 4.85 6.98
CA GLY A 23 17.34 4.86 5.53
C GLY A 23 17.79 6.17 4.88
N LEU A 24 17.47 7.31 5.49
CA LEU A 24 17.97 8.63 5.04
C LEU A 24 19.49 8.77 5.21
N VAL A 25 20.06 8.20 6.28
CA VAL A 25 21.52 8.20 6.46
C VAL A 25 22.20 7.37 5.36
N ILE A 26 21.67 6.20 5.01
CA ILE A 26 22.19 5.41 3.88
C ILE A 26 22.10 6.21 2.58
N GLY A 27 20.96 6.85 2.31
CA GLY A 27 20.84 7.69 1.11
C GLY A 27 21.85 8.83 1.07
N ALA A 28 22.13 9.48 2.20
CA ALA A 28 23.19 10.50 2.30
C ALA A 28 24.58 9.94 1.98
N ILE A 29 24.92 8.79 2.54
CA ILE A 29 26.19 8.09 2.29
C ILE A 29 26.34 7.76 0.80
N VAL A 30 25.28 7.24 0.17
CA VAL A 30 25.29 6.92 -1.26
C VAL A 30 25.46 8.19 -2.09
N MET A 31 24.72 9.26 -1.80
CA MET A 31 24.87 10.55 -2.50
C MET A 31 26.31 11.06 -2.44
N TRP A 32 26.92 11.09 -1.24
CA TRP A 32 28.30 11.54 -1.09
C TRP A 32 29.30 10.64 -1.82
N SER A 33 29.06 9.32 -1.85
CA SER A 33 29.92 8.36 -2.55
C SER A 33 29.94 8.59 -4.06
N PHE A 34 28.85 9.10 -4.63
CA PHE A 34 28.74 9.47 -6.05
C PHE A 34 29.06 10.97 -6.32
N GLY A 35 29.54 11.71 -5.31
CA GLY A 35 29.93 13.11 -5.44
C GLY A 35 28.77 14.11 -5.41
N TYR A 36 27.58 13.69 -5.00
CA TYR A 36 26.43 14.57 -4.82
C TYR A 36 26.39 15.17 -3.41
N ASP A 37 25.89 16.41 -3.29
CA ASP A 37 25.59 17.01 -2.00
C ASP A 37 24.26 16.47 -1.44
N ALA A 38 24.34 15.64 -0.40
CA ALA A 38 23.18 15.05 0.27
C ALA A 38 22.23 16.10 0.88
N ILE A 39 22.75 17.21 1.39
CA ILE A 39 21.94 18.26 2.01
C ILE A 39 21.15 18.98 0.91
N ALA A 40 21.80 19.33 -0.19
CA ALA A 40 21.14 19.90 -1.36
C ALA A 40 20.08 18.94 -1.92
N GLY A 41 20.41 17.64 -2.03
CA GLY A 41 19.49 16.59 -2.46
C GLY A 41 18.23 16.50 -1.61
N TYR A 42 18.37 16.39 -0.28
CA TYR A 42 17.21 16.31 0.61
C TYR A 42 16.44 17.63 0.73
N SER A 43 17.12 18.78 0.66
CA SER A 43 16.44 20.07 0.55
C SER A 43 15.63 20.17 -0.74
N ALA A 44 16.17 19.72 -1.87
CA ALA A 44 15.46 19.64 -3.14
C ALA A 44 14.25 18.71 -3.05
N MET A 45 14.40 17.55 -2.41
CA MET A 45 13.31 16.61 -2.16
C MET A 45 12.18 17.25 -1.35
N LEU A 46 12.50 17.92 -0.22
CA LEU A 46 11.49 18.58 0.61
C LEU A 46 10.82 19.75 -0.10
N LYS A 47 11.57 20.54 -0.89
CA LYS A 47 10.99 21.58 -1.75
C LYS A 47 10.12 20.99 -2.85
N GLY A 48 10.49 19.86 -3.43
CA GLY A 48 9.70 19.13 -4.41
C GLY A 48 8.41 18.51 -3.86
N ALA A 49 8.34 18.31 -2.54
CA ALA A 49 7.15 17.79 -1.88
C ALA A 49 6.21 18.90 -1.34
N PHE A 50 6.78 19.95 -0.74
CA PHE A 50 6.02 20.97 0.00
C PHE A 50 6.17 22.40 -0.55
N GLY A 51 7.00 22.60 -1.58
CA GLY A 51 7.34 23.93 -2.09
C GLY A 51 6.22 24.63 -2.85
N SER A 52 5.17 23.91 -3.25
CA SER A 52 3.98 24.52 -3.87
C SER A 52 2.70 23.74 -3.55
N PRO A 53 1.52 24.39 -3.62
CA PRO A 53 0.24 23.69 -3.50
C PRO A 53 0.04 22.56 -4.52
N PHE A 54 0.66 22.66 -5.69
CA PHE A 54 0.65 21.62 -6.72
C PHE A 54 1.33 20.34 -6.23
N TYR A 55 2.53 20.47 -5.68
CA TYR A 55 3.28 19.32 -5.16
C TYR A 55 2.61 18.69 -3.95
N ILE A 56 1.96 19.49 -3.09
CA ILE A 56 1.15 18.97 -1.99
C ILE A 56 -0.05 18.17 -2.53
N GLY A 57 -0.68 18.64 -3.61
CA GLY A 57 -1.75 17.92 -4.30
C GLY A 57 -1.29 16.57 -4.87
N GLU A 58 -0.14 16.54 -5.54
CA GLU A 58 0.47 15.30 -6.07
C GLU A 58 0.90 14.33 -4.95
N LEU A 59 1.41 14.85 -3.84
CA LEU A 59 1.74 14.06 -2.66
C LEU A 59 0.50 13.38 -2.09
N LEU A 60 -0.60 14.12 -1.91
CA LEU A 60 -1.85 13.55 -1.40
C LEU A 60 -2.49 12.57 -2.39
N ARG A 61 -2.35 12.82 -3.70
CA ARG A 61 -2.76 11.87 -4.74
C ARG A 61 -1.98 10.56 -4.58
N GLU A 62 -0.66 10.61 -4.50
CA GLU A 62 0.20 9.45 -4.36
C GLU A 62 -0.05 8.68 -3.05
N ALA A 63 -0.36 9.40 -1.97
CA ALA A 63 -0.65 8.79 -0.68
C ALA A 63 -1.96 7.98 -0.69
N THR A 64 -2.91 8.38 -1.53
CA THR A 64 -4.26 7.79 -1.58
C THR A 64 -4.24 6.28 -1.85
N PRO A 65 -3.66 5.77 -2.95
CA PRO A 65 -3.61 4.33 -3.22
C PRO A 65 -2.68 3.60 -2.24
N LEU A 66 -1.59 4.23 -1.78
CA LEU A 66 -0.71 3.64 -0.77
C LEU A 66 -1.43 3.34 0.54
N ILE A 67 -2.27 4.26 1.04
CA ILE A 67 -3.10 4.04 2.23
C ILE A 67 -4.00 2.82 2.04
N LEU A 68 -4.70 2.73 0.93
CA LEU A 68 -5.67 1.66 0.66
C LEU A 68 -5.00 0.30 0.54
N VAL A 69 -3.91 0.21 -0.22
CA VAL A 69 -3.12 -1.01 -0.38
C VAL A 69 -2.52 -1.43 0.97
N ALA A 70 -1.99 -0.49 1.75
CA ALA A 70 -1.42 -0.75 3.06
C ALA A 70 -2.46 -1.24 4.07
N LEU A 71 -3.66 -0.66 4.07
CA LEU A 71 -4.78 -1.15 4.88
C LEU A 71 -5.16 -2.58 4.50
N GLY A 72 -5.19 -2.89 3.20
CA GLY A 72 -5.43 -4.24 2.69
C GLY A 72 -4.41 -5.23 3.22
N PHE A 73 -3.13 -4.91 3.03
CA PHE A 73 -2.03 -5.72 3.55
C PHE A 73 -2.12 -5.91 5.08
N ALA A 74 -2.44 -4.86 5.84
CA ALA A 74 -2.56 -4.94 7.29
C ALA A 74 -3.70 -5.87 7.75
N VAL A 75 -4.81 -5.93 7.02
CA VAL A 75 -5.91 -6.87 7.29
C VAL A 75 -5.43 -8.31 7.10
N ALA A 76 -4.83 -8.64 5.95
CA ALA A 76 -4.30 -9.98 5.69
C ALA A 76 -3.22 -10.38 6.70
N ASN A 77 -2.29 -9.47 7.00
CA ASN A 77 -1.20 -9.71 7.94
C ASN A 77 -1.73 -9.97 9.36
N THR A 78 -2.83 -9.34 9.76
CA THR A 78 -3.45 -9.60 11.07
C THR A 78 -4.04 -11.01 11.16
N ALA A 79 -4.50 -11.56 10.04
CA ALA A 79 -4.94 -12.96 9.93
C ALA A 79 -3.77 -13.95 9.78
N GLY A 80 -2.51 -13.48 9.85
CA GLY A 80 -1.30 -14.29 9.72
C GLY A 80 -0.82 -14.48 8.28
N PHE A 81 -1.36 -13.72 7.32
CA PHE A 81 -1.02 -13.88 5.89
C PHE A 81 -0.18 -12.73 5.37
N PHE A 82 1.01 -13.07 4.87
CA PHE A 82 1.90 -12.11 4.21
C PHE A 82 1.54 -11.98 2.72
N ASN A 83 0.49 -11.23 2.42
CA ASN A 83 -0.05 -11.10 1.06
C ASN A 83 0.83 -10.19 0.17
N ILE A 84 1.84 -10.76 -0.49
CA ILE A 84 2.68 -10.06 -1.49
C ILE A 84 1.90 -9.80 -2.79
N GLY A 85 0.74 -10.45 -2.95
CA GLY A 85 -0.13 -10.37 -4.11
C GLY A 85 -0.88 -9.05 -4.26
N VAL A 86 -0.75 -8.14 -3.30
CA VAL A 86 -1.42 -6.83 -3.31
C VAL A 86 -1.10 -6.02 -4.57
N ALA A 87 0.09 -6.18 -5.15
CA ALA A 87 0.43 -5.53 -6.42
C ALA A 87 -0.45 -6.02 -7.59
N GLY A 88 -0.64 -7.34 -7.72
CA GLY A 88 -1.51 -7.95 -8.73
C GLY A 88 -2.98 -7.61 -8.51
N GLN A 89 -3.41 -7.62 -7.25
CA GLN A 89 -4.77 -7.24 -6.84
C GLN A 89 -5.07 -5.77 -7.16
N THR A 90 -4.09 -4.88 -6.96
CA THR A 90 -4.16 -3.48 -7.35
C THR A 90 -4.27 -3.34 -8.87
N LEU A 91 -3.45 -4.07 -9.63
CA LEU A 91 -3.48 -4.05 -11.09
C LEU A 91 -4.83 -4.51 -11.65
N PHE A 92 -5.41 -5.58 -11.12
CA PHE A 92 -6.76 -6.02 -11.51
C PHE A 92 -7.85 -5.03 -11.12
N GLY A 93 -7.71 -4.37 -9.96
CA GLY A 93 -8.64 -3.32 -9.56
C GLY A 93 -8.61 -2.12 -10.51
N TRP A 94 -7.40 -1.70 -10.92
CA TRP A 94 -7.20 -0.68 -11.93
C TRP A 94 -7.85 -1.10 -13.25
N LEU A 95 -7.49 -2.27 -13.78
CA LEU A 95 -8.03 -2.79 -15.03
C LEU A 95 -9.56 -2.83 -15.02
N ALA A 96 -10.17 -3.47 -14.02
CA ALA A 96 -11.62 -3.64 -13.98
C ALA A 96 -12.36 -2.31 -13.87
N SER A 97 -11.85 -1.37 -13.07
CA SER A 97 -12.45 -0.04 -12.92
C SER A 97 -12.46 0.74 -14.25
N VAL A 98 -11.35 0.70 -14.99
CA VAL A 98 -11.24 1.36 -16.30
C VAL A 98 -12.05 0.63 -17.36
N SER A 99 -12.04 -0.71 -17.39
CA SER A 99 -12.82 -1.51 -18.33
C SER A 99 -14.33 -1.18 -18.24
N VAL A 100 -14.87 -1.10 -17.03
CA VAL A 100 -16.28 -0.70 -16.84
C VAL A 100 -16.53 0.73 -17.33
N ALA A 101 -15.61 1.65 -17.09
CA ALA A 101 -15.71 3.02 -17.57
C ALA A 101 -15.70 3.11 -19.12
N GLN A 102 -14.97 2.22 -19.79
CA GLN A 102 -14.88 2.14 -21.25
C GLN A 102 -16.09 1.44 -21.89
N ILE A 103 -16.65 0.42 -21.23
CA ILE A 103 -17.81 -0.34 -21.74
C ILE A 103 -19.11 0.45 -21.57
N LEU A 104 -19.23 1.24 -20.50
CA LEU A 104 -20.45 1.97 -20.13
C LEU A 104 -20.24 3.50 -20.08
N PRO A 105 -19.69 4.14 -21.12
CA PRO A 105 -19.21 5.53 -21.08
C PRO A 105 -20.33 6.56 -20.87
N ASP A 106 -21.54 6.25 -21.36
CA ASP A 106 -22.69 7.17 -21.40
C ASP A 106 -23.53 7.16 -20.12
N LEU A 107 -23.21 6.29 -19.15
CA LEU A 107 -23.94 6.26 -17.90
C LEU A 107 -23.71 7.56 -17.10
N PRO A 108 -24.75 8.06 -16.39
CA PRO A 108 -24.58 9.21 -15.51
C PRO A 108 -23.52 8.98 -14.44
N LYS A 109 -22.74 10.02 -14.12
CA LYS A 109 -21.65 9.99 -13.12
C LYS A 109 -22.04 9.32 -11.80
N MET A 110 -23.25 9.59 -11.31
CA MET A 110 -23.76 9.07 -10.04
C MET A 110 -23.88 7.54 -10.01
N ILE A 111 -24.03 6.89 -11.18
CA ILE A 111 -24.14 5.44 -11.31
C ILE A 111 -22.82 4.84 -11.77
N LEU A 112 -22.20 5.44 -12.80
CA LEU A 112 -20.99 4.91 -13.42
C LEU A 112 -19.82 4.87 -12.44
N LEU A 113 -19.59 5.95 -11.69
CA LEU A 113 -18.45 6.06 -10.79
C LEU A 113 -18.49 5.01 -9.66
N PRO A 114 -19.59 4.84 -8.89
CA PRO A 114 -19.69 3.75 -7.92
C PRO A 114 -19.54 2.37 -8.55
N LEU A 115 -20.10 2.15 -9.76
CA LEU A 115 -19.99 0.86 -10.45
C LEU A 115 -18.53 0.54 -10.80
N CYS A 116 -17.77 1.50 -11.34
CA CYS A 116 -16.35 1.34 -11.63
C CYS A 116 -15.54 1.03 -10.37
N ILE A 117 -15.81 1.73 -9.26
CA ILE A 117 -15.14 1.52 -7.97
C ILE A 117 -15.46 0.11 -7.45
N LEU A 118 -16.72 -0.30 -7.45
CA LEU A 118 -17.15 -1.63 -7.00
C LEU A 118 -16.58 -2.74 -7.88
N ALA A 119 -16.48 -2.53 -9.19
CA ALA A 119 -15.83 -3.47 -10.09
C ALA A 119 -14.33 -3.63 -9.77
N GLY A 120 -13.63 -2.53 -9.47
CA GLY A 120 -12.23 -2.58 -9.03
C GLY A 120 -12.05 -3.32 -7.71
N VAL A 121 -12.91 -3.05 -6.71
CA VAL A 121 -12.94 -3.77 -5.43
C VAL A 121 -13.20 -5.26 -5.64
N ALA A 122 -14.21 -5.60 -6.44
CA ALA A 122 -14.58 -6.99 -6.70
C ALA A 122 -13.46 -7.75 -7.42
N ALA A 123 -12.84 -7.16 -8.44
CA ALA A 123 -11.74 -7.78 -9.17
C ALA A 123 -10.52 -8.04 -8.26
N GLY A 124 -10.12 -7.05 -7.47
CA GLY A 124 -9.03 -7.21 -6.50
C GLY A 124 -9.36 -8.27 -5.44
N ALA A 125 -10.59 -8.27 -4.91
CA ALA A 125 -11.06 -9.24 -3.93
C ALA A 125 -11.03 -10.66 -4.51
N ILE A 126 -11.63 -10.87 -5.69
CA ILE A 126 -11.65 -12.18 -6.36
C ILE A 126 -10.22 -12.69 -6.60
N TRP A 127 -9.32 -11.82 -7.08
CA TRP A 127 -7.94 -12.21 -7.35
C TRP A 127 -7.19 -12.64 -6.09
N ALA A 128 -7.36 -11.92 -4.98
CA ALA A 128 -6.81 -12.32 -3.68
C ALA A 128 -7.48 -13.58 -3.13
N GLY A 129 -8.78 -13.75 -3.39
CA GLY A 129 -9.58 -14.90 -2.98
C GLY A 129 -9.03 -16.21 -3.53
N ILE A 130 -8.46 -16.22 -4.74
CA ILE A 130 -7.78 -17.39 -5.30
C ILE A 130 -6.67 -17.87 -4.36
N ALA A 131 -5.77 -16.97 -3.95
CA ALA A 131 -4.72 -17.30 -2.99
C ALA A 131 -5.28 -17.71 -1.62
N GLY A 132 -6.33 -17.03 -1.15
CA GLY A 132 -7.00 -17.35 0.11
C GLY A 132 -7.61 -18.76 0.13
N VAL A 133 -8.28 -19.17 -0.94
CA VAL A 133 -8.86 -20.52 -1.09
C VAL A 133 -7.74 -21.56 -1.19
N LEU A 134 -6.72 -21.32 -2.02
CA LEU A 134 -5.60 -22.23 -2.15
C LEU A 134 -4.87 -22.45 -0.81
N ARG A 135 -4.73 -21.39 -0.02
CA ARG A 135 -4.16 -21.51 1.33
C ARG A 135 -5.09 -22.25 2.29
N ALA A 136 -6.36 -21.87 2.36
CA ALA A 136 -7.32 -22.40 3.33
C ALA A 136 -7.60 -23.90 3.16
N TYR A 137 -7.58 -24.41 1.92
CA TYR A 137 -7.92 -25.81 1.64
C TYR A 137 -6.69 -26.69 1.41
N PHE A 138 -5.62 -26.15 0.83
CA PHE A 138 -4.44 -26.95 0.44
C PHE A 138 -3.18 -26.64 1.26
N ASN A 139 -3.27 -25.74 2.25
CA ASN A 139 -2.16 -25.33 3.11
C ASN A 139 -0.90 -24.90 2.31
N THR A 140 -1.11 -24.32 1.13
CA THR A 140 -0.04 -23.86 0.23
C THR A 140 0.69 -22.64 0.81
N SER A 141 1.94 -22.39 0.42
CA SER A 141 2.63 -21.15 0.81
C SER A 141 1.96 -19.94 0.16
N GLU A 142 1.37 -19.08 0.98
CA GLU A 142 0.70 -17.85 0.55
C GLU A 142 1.66 -16.89 -0.15
N VAL A 143 2.92 -16.86 0.28
CA VAL A 143 3.97 -16.04 -0.32
C VAL A 143 4.23 -16.49 -1.77
N ILE A 144 4.44 -17.79 -1.98
CA ILE A 144 4.73 -18.33 -3.31
C ILE A 144 3.52 -18.13 -4.24
N VAL A 145 2.32 -18.51 -3.78
CA VAL A 145 1.09 -18.42 -4.57
C VAL A 145 0.83 -16.97 -5.00
N THR A 146 0.97 -16.02 -4.07
CA THR A 146 0.71 -14.61 -4.38
C THR A 146 1.75 -13.98 -5.28
N ILE A 147 3.03 -14.37 -5.18
CA ILE A 147 4.07 -13.94 -6.14
C ILE A 147 3.77 -14.49 -7.55
N MET A 148 3.41 -15.76 -7.67
CA MET A 148 3.05 -16.35 -8.97
C MET A 148 1.83 -15.65 -9.58
N LEU A 149 0.79 -15.38 -8.77
CA LEU A 149 -0.40 -14.66 -9.21
C LEU A 149 -0.13 -13.21 -9.61
N ASN A 150 0.91 -12.55 -9.09
CA ASN A 150 1.30 -11.21 -9.56
C ASN A 150 1.76 -11.26 -11.03
N HIS A 151 2.64 -12.19 -11.38
CA HIS A 151 3.10 -12.33 -12.77
C HIS A 151 1.96 -12.75 -13.70
N THR A 152 1.11 -13.68 -13.26
CA THR A 152 -0.10 -14.03 -14.00
C THR A 152 -1.01 -12.81 -14.21
N ALA A 153 -1.17 -11.97 -13.19
CA ALA A 153 -1.95 -10.74 -13.30
C ALA A 153 -1.38 -9.77 -14.33
N LEU A 154 -0.05 -9.56 -14.32
CA LEU A 154 0.63 -8.68 -15.26
C LEU A 154 0.35 -9.07 -16.71
N TYR A 155 0.54 -10.35 -17.04
CA TYR A 155 0.39 -10.83 -18.41
C TYR A 155 -1.06 -10.91 -18.86
N ILE A 156 -1.99 -11.31 -17.97
CA ILE A 156 -3.43 -11.27 -18.28
C ILE A 156 -3.87 -9.82 -18.53
N ASN A 157 -3.46 -8.89 -17.67
CA ASN A 157 -3.78 -7.49 -17.82
C ASN A 157 -3.29 -6.94 -19.15
N ASN A 158 -2.01 -7.17 -19.49
CA ASN A 158 -1.43 -6.69 -20.74
C ASN A 158 -2.12 -7.30 -21.97
N HIS A 159 -2.52 -8.58 -21.88
CA HIS A 159 -3.30 -9.23 -22.93
C HIS A 159 -4.69 -8.60 -23.11
N ILE A 160 -5.40 -8.31 -22.02
CA ILE A 160 -6.72 -7.67 -22.06
C ILE A 160 -6.61 -6.25 -22.64
N VAL A 161 -5.61 -5.47 -22.24
CA VAL A 161 -5.39 -4.12 -22.79
C VAL A 161 -5.18 -4.19 -24.30
N ARG A 162 -4.27 -5.05 -24.79
CA ARG A 162 -3.90 -5.12 -26.21
C ARG A 162 -4.93 -5.75 -27.13
N ASN A 163 -5.66 -6.76 -26.65
CA ASN A 163 -6.50 -7.59 -27.53
C ASN A 163 -8.00 -7.47 -27.25
N VAL A 164 -8.40 -6.89 -26.12
CA VAL A 164 -9.82 -6.80 -25.73
C VAL A 164 -10.28 -5.34 -25.64
N LEU A 165 -9.48 -4.48 -25.00
CA LEU A 165 -9.84 -3.07 -24.81
C LEU A 165 -9.33 -2.16 -25.93
N THR A 166 -8.40 -2.65 -26.75
CA THR A 166 -7.81 -1.91 -27.87
C THR A 166 -7.59 -2.85 -29.05
N ASP A 167 -7.42 -2.27 -30.23
CA ASP A 167 -7.05 -2.99 -31.45
C ASP A 167 -5.51 -3.02 -31.58
N SER A 168 -4.84 -3.84 -30.76
CA SER A 168 -3.36 -3.93 -30.67
C SER A 168 -2.66 -2.65 -30.17
N GLY A 169 -3.37 -1.83 -29.38
CA GLY A 169 -2.82 -0.64 -28.73
C GLY A 169 -2.16 -0.94 -27.38
N ASP A 170 -1.24 -0.08 -26.97
CA ASP A 170 -0.58 -0.20 -25.66
C ASP A 170 -1.29 0.57 -24.54
N SER A 171 -2.31 1.36 -24.87
CA SER A 171 -3.12 2.12 -23.91
C SER A 171 -4.56 2.22 -24.40
N THR A 172 -5.50 2.15 -23.46
CA THR A 172 -6.90 2.48 -23.73
C THR A 172 -7.06 3.97 -23.98
N ALA A 173 -8.21 4.35 -24.55
CA ALA A 173 -8.66 5.74 -24.53
C ALA A 173 -8.81 6.24 -23.09
N ARG A 174 -8.81 7.56 -22.93
CA ARG A 174 -9.11 8.19 -21.64
C ARG A 174 -10.56 7.92 -21.27
N ILE A 175 -10.82 7.65 -19.99
CA ILE A 175 -12.19 7.47 -19.47
C ILE A 175 -12.99 8.76 -19.60
N THR A 176 -14.31 8.64 -19.67
CA THR A 176 -15.22 9.80 -19.70
C THR A 176 -15.20 10.57 -18.38
N GLU A 177 -15.60 11.84 -18.40
CA GLU A 177 -15.69 12.66 -17.19
C GLU A 177 -16.68 12.09 -16.15
N ASN A 178 -17.68 11.34 -16.62
CA ASN A 178 -18.64 10.63 -15.77
C ASN A 178 -17.99 9.55 -14.90
N ALA A 179 -16.90 8.93 -15.37
CA ALA A 179 -16.15 7.94 -14.61
C ALA A 179 -14.99 8.53 -13.79
N SER A 180 -14.70 9.83 -13.94
CA SER A 180 -13.54 10.45 -13.30
C SER A 180 -13.74 10.74 -11.82
N LEU A 181 -12.75 10.38 -11.01
CA LEU A 181 -12.62 10.77 -9.60
C LEU A 181 -12.10 12.21 -9.41
N ARG A 182 -11.59 12.84 -10.48
CA ARG A 182 -11.11 14.22 -10.40
C ARG A 182 -12.29 15.17 -10.18
N VAL A 183 -12.13 16.10 -9.25
CA VAL A 183 -13.12 17.10 -8.90
C VAL A 183 -12.49 18.47 -9.13
N PRO A 184 -13.11 19.37 -9.94
CA PRO A 184 -12.53 20.67 -10.28
C PRO A 184 -12.06 21.46 -9.05
N PHE A 185 -12.86 21.49 -7.99
CA PHE A 185 -12.53 22.14 -6.72
C PHE A 185 -11.17 21.72 -6.14
N LEU A 186 -10.84 20.42 -6.14
CA LEU A 186 -9.59 19.93 -5.58
C LEU A 186 -8.39 20.27 -6.47
N SER A 187 -8.56 20.13 -7.77
CA SER A 187 -7.53 20.48 -8.75
C SER A 187 -7.23 21.98 -8.68
N GLU A 188 -8.24 22.85 -8.69
CA GLU A 188 -8.08 24.31 -8.60
C GLU A 188 -7.41 24.75 -7.29
N LEU A 189 -7.83 24.18 -6.15
CA LEU A 189 -7.24 24.46 -4.83
C LEU A 189 -5.73 24.14 -4.79
N THR A 190 -5.30 23.16 -5.58
CA THR A 190 -3.93 22.69 -5.65
C THR A 190 -3.22 23.12 -6.94
N ARG A 191 -3.63 24.24 -7.55
CA ARG A 191 -3.01 24.79 -8.79
C ARG A 191 -2.97 23.77 -9.95
N ASN A 192 -4.11 23.13 -10.21
CA ASN A 192 -4.33 22.12 -11.24
C ASN A 192 -3.50 20.83 -11.08
N SER A 193 -3.26 20.40 -9.84
CA SER A 193 -2.75 19.05 -9.59
C SER A 193 -3.76 17.97 -9.99
N THR A 194 -3.28 16.74 -10.07
CA THR A 194 -4.11 15.56 -10.34
C THR A 194 -4.74 14.95 -9.07
N LEU A 195 -4.79 15.71 -7.97
CA LEU A 195 -5.54 15.37 -6.76
C LEU A 195 -7.02 15.12 -7.07
N HIS A 196 -7.57 14.07 -6.46
CA HIS A 196 -8.91 13.56 -6.75
C HIS A 196 -9.65 13.12 -5.49
N ALA A 197 -10.97 12.92 -5.59
CA ALA A 197 -11.83 12.60 -4.44
C ALA A 197 -11.48 11.27 -3.74
N GLY A 198 -10.67 10.44 -4.38
CA GLY A 198 -10.14 9.20 -3.78
C GLY A 198 -9.49 9.37 -2.41
N ILE A 199 -8.91 10.54 -2.10
CA ILE A 199 -8.34 10.80 -0.78
C ILE A 199 -9.39 10.69 0.33
N PHE A 200 -10.63 11.15 0.08
CA PHE A 200 -11.71 11.02 1.05
C PHE A 200 -12.12 9.57 1.23
N ILE A 201 -12.13 8.78 0.14
CA ILE A 201 -12.38 7.33 0.20
C ILE A 201 -11.30 6.66 1.07
N ALA A 202 -10.02 6.97 0.85
CA ALA A 202 -8.93 6.43 1.65
C ALA A 202 -9.06 6.78 3.14
N LEU A 203 -9.39 8.03 3.48
CA LEU A 203 -9.62 8.47 4.85
C LEU A 203 -10.82 7.77 5.50
N ILE A 204 -11.92 7.59 4.77
CA ILE A 204 -13.07 6.81 5.24
C ILE A 204 -12.66 5.35 5.48
N MET A 205 -11.88 4.76 4.58
CA MET A 205 -11.43 3.37 4.72
C MET A 205 -10.47 3.17 5.90
N ILE A 206 -9.69 4.17 6.30
CA ILE A 206 -8.93 4.13 7.56
C ILE A 206 -9.88 3.91 8.74
N ALA A 207 -10.99 4.66 8.81
CA ALA A 207 -11.96 4.54 9.89
C ALA A 207 -12.71 3.19 9.81
N VAL A 208 -13.13 2.77 8.62
CA VAL A 208 -13.83 1.49 8.40
C VAL A 208 -12.95 0.32 8.82
N VAL A 209 -11.69 0.27 8.37
CA VAL A 209 -10.74 -0.79 8.73
C VAL A 209 -10.40 -0.72 10.22
N TRP A 210 -10.28 0.47 10.81
CA TRP A 210 -10.09 0.60 12.25
C TRP A 210 -11.25 -0.02 13.04
N VAL A 211 -12.51 0.26 12.65
CA VAL A 211 -13.70 -0.33 13.27
C VAL A 211 -13.70 -1.85 13.05
N LEU A 212 -13.50 -2.31 11.81
CA LEU A 212 -13.42 -3.74 11.49
C LEU A 212 -12.42 -4.45 12.40
N MET A 213 -11.19 -3.93 12.48
CA MET A 213 -10.13 -4.57 13.25
C MET A 213 -10.38 -4.46 14.76
N LYS A 214 -10.80 -3.32 15.30
CA LYS A 214 -10.83 -3.09 16.77
C LYS A 214 -12.19 -3.34 17.43
N LYS A 215 -13.28 -3.27 16.67
CA LYS A 215 -14.64 -3.22 17.22
C LYS A 215 -15.56 -4.35 16.74
N THR A 216 -15.13 -5.20 15.80
CA THR A 216 -15.96 -6.31 15.29
C THR A 216 -15.44 -7.68 15.70
N THR A 217 -16.33 -8.68 15.63
CA THR A 217 -16.00 -10.10 15.82
C THR A 217 -15.01 -10.59 14.77
N TYR A 218 -15.19 -10.22 13.50
CA TYR A 218 -14.24 -10.57 12.43
C TYR A 218 -12.81 -10.12 12.74
N GLY A 219 -12.63 -8.89 13.23
CA GLY A 219 -11.30 -8.41 13.63
C GLY A 219 -10.69 -9.18 14.79
N PHE A 220 -11.51 -9.70 15.72
CA PHE A 220 -11.06 -10.60 16.78
C PHE A 220 -10.69 -11.97 16.22
N GLU A 221 -11.54 -12.55 15.38
CA GLU A 221 -11.29 -13.85 14.75
C GLU A 221 -10.04 -13.84 13.87
N PHE A 222 -9.82 -12.80 13.07
CA PHE A 222 -8.60 -12.64 12.28
C PHE A 222 -7.35 -12.68 13.16
N ARG A 223 -7.33 -11.91 14.27
CA ARG A 223 -6.21 -11.95 15.21
C ARG A 223 -6.00 -13.34 15.80
N SER A 224 -7.07 -14.01 16.21
CA SER A 224 -6.99 -15.34 16.81
C SER A 224 -6.42 -16.36 15.83
N VAL A 225 -6.93 -16.37 14.59
CA VAL A 225 -6.43 -17.23 13.50
C VAL A 225 -4.97 -16.91 13.18
N GLY A 226 -4.60 -15.63 13.12
CA GLY A 226 -3.21 -15.22 12.85
C GLY A 226 -2.22 -15.61 13.95
N LEU A 227 -2.68 -15.77 15.19
CA LEU A 227 -1.84 -16.26 16.29
C LEU A 227 -1.69 -17.78 16.25
N ASN A 228 -2.80 -18.51 16.09
CA ASN A 228 -2.79 -19.96 15.95
C ASN A 228 -4.12 -20.44 15.31
N PRO A 229 -4.09 -20.91 14.05
CA PRO A 229 -5.29 -21.39 13.35
C PRO A 229 -5.95 -22.58 14.05
N ASP A 230 -5.17 -23.54 14.54
CA ASP A 230 -5.70 -24.75 15.19
C ASP A 230 -6.42 -24.37 16.49
N ALA A 231 -5.81 -23.50 17.32
CA ALA A 231 -6.43 -23.03 18.56
C ALA A 231 -7.69 -22.20 18.29
N ALA A 232 -7.71 -21.43 17.20
CA ALA A 232 -8.90 -20.69 16.78
C ALA A 232 -10.04 -21.63 16.38
N ASP A 233 -9.74 -22.70 15.63
CA ASP A 233 -10.69 -23.75 15.27
C ASP A 233 -11.24 -24.48 16.51
N TYR A 234 -10.38 -24.83 17.48
CA TYR A 234 -10.80 -25.42 18.76
C TYR A 234 -11.72 -24.49 19.57
N ALA A 235 -11.53 -23.17 19.47
CA ALA A 235 -12.37 -22.17 20.12
C ALA A 235 -13.67 -21.87 19.35
N GLY A 236 -13.97 -22.61 18.27
CA GLY A 236 -15.20 -22.51 17.48
C GLY A 236 -15.17 -21.45 16.37
N MET A 237 -14.02 -20.83 16.11
CA MET A 237 -13.85 -19.88 15.00
C MET A 237 -13.51 -20.66 13.74
N ASN A 238 -14.18 -20.42 12.61
CA ASN A 238 -13.85 -21.12 11.37
C ASN A 238 -12.60 -20.51 10.72
N ALA A 239 -11.42 -21.11 10.96
CA ALA A 239 -10.15 -20.60 10.45
C ALA A 239 -10.19 -20.49 8.93
N LYS A 240 -10.58 -21.54 8.20
CA LYS A 240 -10.62 -21.53 6.72
C LYS A 240 -11.43 -20.37 6.14
N LYS A 241 -12.63 -20.13 6.68
CA LYS A 241 -13.49 -19.02 6.28
C LYS A 241 -12.81 -17.67 6.56
N ASN A 242 -12.17 -17.53 7.71
CA ASN A 242 -11.48 -16.31 8.09
C ASN A 242 -10.24 -16.02 7.24
N ILE A 243 -9.50 -17.05 6.84
CA ILE A 243 -8.39 -16.94 5.88
C ILE A 243 -8.90 -16.35 4.56
N ILE A 244 -9.95 -16.96 3.99
CA ILE A 244 -10.53 -16.53 2.72
C ILE A 244 -11.06 -15.10 2.85
N LEU A 245 -11.82 -14.81 3.91
CA LEU A 245 -12.41 -13.49 4.12
C LEU A 245 -11.36 -12.40 4.29
N ALA A 246 -10.29 -12.65 5.06
CA ALA A 246 -9.19 -11.70 5.22
C ALA A 246 -8.49 -11.42 3.88
N MET A 247 -8.30 -12.44 3.05
CA MET A 247 -7.73 -12.28 1.71
C MET A 247 -8.66 -11.51 0.76
N LEU A 248 -9.97 -11.82 0.76
CA LEU A 248 -10.96 -11.07 -0.02
C LEU A 248 -10.98 -9.58 0.36
N ILE A 249 -10.96 -9.26 1.65
CA ILE A 249 -10.93 -7.87 2.13
C ILE A 249 -9.60 -7.19 1.76
N SER A 250 -8.47 -7.89 1.93
CA SER A 250 -7.16 -7.37 1.52
C SER A 250 -7.11 -7.06 0.04
N GLY A 251 -7.60 -7.98 -0.81
CA GLY A 251 -7.66 -7.80 -2.25
C GLY A 251 -8.62 -6.70 -2.66
N GLY A 252 -9.76 -6.59 -1.99
CA GLY A 252 -10.73 -5.52 -2.25
C GLY A 252 -10.19 -4.14 -1.93
N LEU A 253 -9.43 -4.00 -0.84
CA LEU A 253 -8.75 -2.76 -0.47
C LEU A 253 -7.62 -2.41 -1.43
N ALA A 254 -6.82 -3.40 -1.86
CA ALA A 254 -5.79 -3.20 -2.87
C ALA A 254 -6.39 -2.83 -4.23
N GLY A 255 -7.47 -3.51 -4.64
CA GLY A 255 -8.23 -3.21 -5.86
C GLY A 255 -8.88 -1.84 -5.84
N LEU A 256 -9.34 -1.38 -4.67
CA LEU A 256 -9.79 -0.01 -4.46
C LEU A 256 -8.66 0.99 -4.69
N GLY A 257 -7.45 0.72 -4.20
CA GLY A 257 -6.24 1.50 -4.50
C GLY A 257 -5.96 1.57 -6.00
N GLY A 258 -6.10 0.45 -6.71
CA GLY A 258 -5.99 0.39 -8.17
C GLY A 258 -7.03 1.23 -8.89
N ALA A 259 -8.28 1.24 -8.39
CA ALA A 259 -9.32 2.11 -8.93
C ALA A 259 -9.00 3.61 -8.74
N MET A 260 -8.27 3.98 -7.68
CA MET A 260 -7.83 5.38 -7.50
C MET A 260 -6.78 5.77 -8.54
N GLU A 261 -5.85 4.87 -8.87
CA GLU A 261 -4.88 5.06 -9.96
C GLU A 261 -5.58 5.18 -11.31
N GLY A 262 -6.52 4.26 -11.61
CA GLY A 262 -7.19 4.22 -12.90
C GLY A 262 -8.20 5.34 -13.13
N LEU A 263 -9.07 5.62 -12.17
CA LEU A 263 -10.16 6.60 -12.33
C LEU A 263 -9.74 8.02 -11.95
N GLY A 264 -8.69 8.15 -11.13
CA GLY A 264 -8.22 9.42 -10.59
C GLY A 264 -6.94 9.90 -11.26
N ASN A 265 -5.84 9.17 -11.07
CA ASN A 265 -4.53 9.58 -11.51
C ASN A 265 -4.36 9.49 -13.04
N PHE A 266 -4.34 8.28 -13.60
CA PHE A 266 -4.02 8.08 -15.01
C PHE A 266 -5.22 8.30 -15.94
N GLN A 267 -6.44 8.02 -15.47
CA GLN A 267 -7.67 8.11 -16.27
C GLN A 267 -7.69 7.23 -17.53
N ASN A 268 -6.84 6.20 -17.58
CA ASN A 268 -6.77 5.19 -18.62
C ASN A 268 -6.13 3.91 -18.04
N MET A 269 -6.02 2.87 -18.86
CA MET A 269 -5.25 1.67 -18.56
C MET A 269 -4.22 1.46 -19.66
N PHE A 270 -3.01 1.07 -19.29
CA PHE A 270 -1.92 0.83 -20.24
C PHE A 270 -1.14 -0.43 -19.89
N VAL A 271 -0.44 -0.95 -20.89
CA VAL A 271 0.43 -2.12 -20.77
C VAL A 271 1.56 -1.79 -19.80
N GLN A 272 1.75 -2.67 -18.81
CA GLN A 272 2.75 -2.49 -17.77
C GLN A 272 3.98 -3.35 -18.09
N GLY A 273 5.17 -2.74 -18.09
CA GLY A 273 6.43 -3.47 -18.26
C GLY A 273 6.85 -4.25 -17.01
N ALA A 274 6.35 -3.85 -15.84
CA ALA A 274 6.59 -4.48 -14.55
C ALA A 274 5.36 -4.30 -13.64
N MET A 275 5.35 -4.98 -12.51
CA MET A 275 4.30 -4.81 -11.51
C MET A 275 4.26 -3.36 -11.00
N PRO A 276 3.06 -2.75 -10.83
CA PRO A 276 2.95 -1.39 -10.30
C PRO A 276 3.62 -1.25 -8.92
N ALA A 277 4.51 -0.27 -8.79
CA ALA A 277 5.28 -0.03 -7.57
C ALA A 277 4.38 0.22 -6.34
N VAL A 278 3.25 0.90 -6.54
CA VAL A 278 2.25 1.21 -5.50
C VAL A 278 1.80 -0.02 -4.70
N GLY A 279 1.79 -1.20 -5.31
CA GLY A 279 1.47 -2.46 -4.63
C GLY A 279 2.51 -2.85 -3.58
N PHE A 280 3.79 -2.81 -3.95
CA PHE A 280 4.90 -3.15 -3.05
C PHE A 280 5.17 -2.03 -2.04
N ASP A 281 5.09 -0.79 -2.48
CA ASP A 281 5.24 0.39 -1.62
C ASP A 281 4.13 0.43 -0.56
N GLY A 282 2.89 0.06 -0.91
CA GLY A 282 1.79 -0.06 0.06
C GLY A 282 2.04 -1.13 1.13
N MET A 283 2.62 -2.28 0.76
CA MET A 283 3.04 -3.29 1.73
C MET A 283 4.12 -2.75 2.68
N ALA A 284 5.12 -2.04 2.15
CA ALA A 284 6.15 -1.39 2.94
C ALA A 284 5.58 -0.36 3.93
N VAL A 285 4.65 0.47 3.46
CA VAL A 285 3.90 1.45 4.27
C VAL A 285 3.17 0.77 5.43
N ALA A 286 2.54 -0.39 5.19
CA ALA A 286 1.85 -1.14 6.23
C ALA A 286 2.79 -1.68 7.32
N LEU A 287 3.98 -2.15 6.92
CA LEU A 287 5.01 -2.61 7.83
C LEU A 287 5.56 -1.46 8.67
N LEU A 288 5.82 -0.30 8.06
CA LEU A 288 6.27 0.91 8.77
C LEU A 288 5.19 1.42 9.74
N GLY A 289 3.92 1.38 9.34
CA GLY A 289 2.78 1.74 10.18
C GLY A 289 2.41 0.72 11.27
N ILE A 290 3.14 -0.40 11.36
CA ILE A 290 2.94 -1.52 12.29
C ILE A 290 1.48 -2.00 12.31
N GLY A 291 0.85 -2.04 11.14
CA GLY A 291 -0.55 -2.47 10.99
C GLY A 291 -1.59 -1.58 11.69
N SER A 292 -1.21 -0.39 12.18
CA SER A 292 -2.16 0.58 12.74
C SER A 292 -2.71 1.47 11.63
N PRO A 293 -4.03 1.68 11.51
CA PRO A 293 -4.61 2.52 10.44
C PRO A 293 -4.07 3.96 10.44
N ILE A 294 -3.78 4.50 11.63
CA ILE A 294 -3.20 5.84 11.78
C ILE A 294 -1.70 5.84 11.43
N GLY A 295 -0.95 4.81 11.82
CA GLY A 295 0.45 4.67 11.42
C GLY A 295 0.60 4.51 9.91
N ILE A 296 -0.34 3.82 9.25
CA ILE A 296 -0.43 3.69 7.80
C ILE A 296 -0.60 5.06 7.14
N LEU A 297 -1.45 5.93 7.68
CA LEU A 297 -1.63 7.29 7.15
C LEU A 297 -0.31 8.06 7.14
N PHE A 298 0.41 8.09 8.27
CA PHE A 298 1.68 8.81 8.36
C PHE A 298 2.78 8.16 7.53
N ALA A 299 2.84 6.83 7.48
CA ALA A 299 3.79 6.09 6.66
C ALA A 299 3.54 6.33 5.16
N ALA A 300 2.29 6.35 4.71
CA ALA A 300 1.93 6.65 3.33
C ALA A 300 2.35 8.08 2.96
N LEU A 301 2.04 9.06 3.81
CA LEU A 301 2.46 10.45 3.60
C LEU A 301 3.99 10.58 3.52
N LEU A 302 4.74 9.86 4.35
CA LEU A 302 6.20 9.82 4.27
C LEU A 302 6.66 9.23 2.93
N PHE A 303 6.14 8.08 2.51
CA PHE A 303 6.51 7.44 1.25
C PHE A 303 6.19 8.34 0.04
N SER A 304 5.01 8.98 0.04
CA SER A 304 4.63 9.94 -0.99
C SER A 304 5.50 11.18 -0.98
N THR A 305 5.94 11.65 0.19
CA THR A 305 6.91 12.75 0.32
C THR A 305 8.23 12.38 -0.35
N LEU A 306 8.73 11.17 -0.11
CA LEU A 306 9.96 10.67 -0.73
C LEU A 306 9.81 10.53 -2.24
N LYS A 307 8.74 9.87 -2.71
CA LYS A 307 8.48 9.64 -4.15
C LYS A 307 8.26 10.94 -4.92
N ILE A 308 7.28 11.76 -4.50
CA ILE A 308 6.94 13.00 -5.21
C ILE A 308 8.04 14.03 -5.05
N GLY A 309 8.57 14.22 -3.85
CA GLY A 309 9.69 15.13 -3.62
C GLY A 309 10.93 14.73 -4.40
N GLY A 310 11.19 13.42 -4.47
CA GLY A 310 12.28 12.80 -5.21
C GLY A 310 12.35 13.23 -6.67
N THR A 311 11.20 13.40 -7.32
CA THR A 311 11.13 13.83 -8.73
C THR A 311 11.78 15.19 -9.00
N SER A 312 11.91 16.05 -7.99
CA SER A 312 12.54 17.37 -8.12
C SER A 312 14.05 17.36 -7.87
N MET A 313 14.59 16.27 -7.31
CA MET A 313 16.02 16.16 -6.99
C MET A 313 16.93 16.30 -8.23
N PRO A 314 16.65 15.67 -9.39
CA PRO A 314 17.53 15.79 -10.56
C PRO A 314 17.62 17.22 -11.07
N LEU A 315 16.48 17.92 -11.13
CA LEU A 315 16.42 19.28 -11.65
C LEU A 315 17.07 20.31 -10.71
N MET A 316 16.90 20.15 -9.40
CA MET A 316 17.33 21.15 -8.41
C MET A 316 18.73 20.88 -7.83
N SER A 317 19.20 19.64 -7.86
CA SER A 317 20.45 19.23 -7.22
C SER A 317 21.31 18.27 -8.04
N GLY A 318 20.86 17.88 -9.24
CA GLY A 318 21.55 16.89 -10.09
C GLY A 318 21.47 15.46 -9.57
N VAL A 319 20.83 15.23 -8.43
CA VAL A 319 20.73 13.90 -7.81
C VAL A 319 19.67 13.05 -8.52
N PRO A 320 20.01 11.86 -9.01
CA PRO A 320 19.06 10.97 -9.68
C PRO A 320 17.94 10.47 -8.76
N VAL A 321 16.77 10.18 -9.33
CA VAL A 321 15.60 9.69 -8.57
C VAL A 321 15.81 8.31 -7.97
N GLU A 322 16.74 7.52 -8.52
CA GLU A 322 17.11 6.19 -8.06
C GLU A 322 17.63 6.21 -6.61
N ILE A 323 18.20 7.33 -6.15
CA ILE A 323 18.59 7.52 -4.75
C ILE A 323 17.36 7.41 -3.82
N VAL A 324 16.20 7.88 -4.26
CA VAL A 324 14.95 7.80 -3.50
C VAL A 324 14.51 6.35 -3.35
N ASP A 325 14.63 5.55 -4.42
CA ASP A 325 14.32 4.13 -4.36
C ASP A 325 15.28 3.37 -3.44
N ILE A 326 16.56 3.74 -3.41
CA ILE A 326 17.55 3.21 -2.45
C ILE A 326 17.16 3.58 -1.01
N VAL A 327 16.75 4.82 -0.77
CA VAL A 327 16.28 5.27 0.56
C VAL A 327 15.06 4.45 0.98
N ILE A 328 14.05 4.32 0.12
CA ILE A 328 12.84 3.55 0.39
C ILE A 328 13.19 2.08 0.68
N ALA A 329 14.01 1.45 -0.16
CA ALA A 329 14.47 0.07 0.04
C ALA A 329 15.22 -0.10 1.37
N SER A 330 16.04 0.89 1.76
CA SER A 330 16.76 0.89 3.03
C SER A 330 15.81 1.02 4.23
N ILE A 331 14.79 1.89 4.14
CA ILE A 331 13.75 2.01 5.18
C ILE A 331 13.04 0.66 5.35
N ILE A 332 12.62 0.04 4.25
CA ILE A 332 11.97 -1.28 4.26
C ILE A 332 12.87 -2.33 4.91
N PHE A 333 14.14 -2.36 4.52
CA PHE A 333 15.13 -3.27 5.08
C PHE A 333 15.25 -3.09 6.61
N PHE A 334 15.37 -1.85 7.11
CA PHE A 334 15.49 -1.61 8.56
C PHE A 334 14.20 -1.89 9.32
N VAL A 335 13.03 -1.59 8.73
CA VAL A 335 11.74 -1.98 9.31
C VAL A 335 11.66 -3.49 9.49
N GLY A 336 12.01 -4.27 8.46
CA GLY A 336 12.07 -5.73 8.55
C GLY A 336 13.15 -6.24 9.52
N ALA A 337 14.35 -5.65 9.47
CA ALA A 337 15.47 -6.01 10.33
C ALA A 337 15.18 -5.73 11.81
N SER A 338 14.33 -4.75 12.13
CA SER A 338 13.94 -4.47 13.51
C SER A 338 13.29 -5.66 14.22
N TYR A 339 12.59 -6.52 13.48
CA TYR A 339 12.09 -7.80 13.99
C TYR A 339 13.25 -8.73 14.37
N ILE A 340 14.26 -8.81 13.51
CA ILE A 340 15.50 -9.59 13.76
C ILE A 340 16.26 -9.02 14.96
N ILE A 341 16.38 -7.69 15.06
CA ILE A 341 17.03 -7.02 16.20
C ILE A 341 16.29 -7.36 17.51
N ARG A 342 14.95 -7.32 17.54
CA ARG A 342 14.18 -7.75 18.72
C ARG A 342 14.43 -9.22 19.08
N LEU A 343 14.51 -10.10 18.08
CA LEU A 343 14.79 -11.52 18.31
C LEU A 343 16.21 -11.74 18.86
N MET A 344 17.22 -11.03 18.34
CA MET A 344 18.60 -11.11 18.83
C MET A 344 18.73 -10.55 20.24
N VAL A 345 18.12 -9.39 20.52
CA VAL A 345 18.12 -8.76 21.85
C VAL A 345 17.43 -9.64 22.89
N ASN A 346 16.34 -10.32 22.54
CA ASN A 346 15.65 -11.24 23.44
C ASN A 346 16.42 -12.55 23.71
N LYS A 347 17.38 -12.92 22.85
CA LYS A 347 18.28 -14.06 23.07
C LYS A 347 19.52 -13.70 23.90
N LEU A 348 19.81 -12.42 24.14
CA LEU A 348 20.87 -12.03 25.06
C LEU A 348 20.44 -12.39 26.50
N PRO A 349 21.29 -13.04 27.30
CA PRO A 349 20.96 -13.35 28.69
C PRO A 349 20.64 -12.04 29.41
N LYS A 350 19.44 -11.96 30.00
CA LYS A 350 19.07 -10.84 30.86
C LYS A 350 20.10 -10.77 31.99
N VAL A 351 20.92 -9.73 32.01
CA VAL A 351 21.81 -9.45 33.14
C VAL A 351 20.91 -9.24 34.35
N ASN A 352 20.86 -10.22 35.24
CA ASN A 352 20.18 -10.10 36.53
C ASN A 352 20.75 -8.87 37.23
N LYS A 353 19.96 -7.79 37.31
CA LYS A 353 20.23 -6.74 38.27
C LYS A 353 20.13 -7.40 39.63
N LYS A 354 21.29 -7.61 40.28
CA LYS A 354 21.34 -7.94 41.71
C LYS A 354 20.52 -6.87 42.43
N GLU A 355 19.45 -7.29 43.09
CA GLU A 355 18.82 -6.50 44.14
C GLU A 355 19.92 -6.22 45.17
N VAL A 356 20.28 -4.94 45.30
CA VAL A 356 21.12 -4.48 46.40
C VAL A 356 20.16 -4.36 47.58
N ALA A 357 20.33 -5.25 48.55
CA ALA A 357 19.63 -5.28 49.83
C ALA A 357 19.93 -4.05 50.68
#